data_AF-A0A538H5R9-F1
#
_entry.id   AF-A0A538H5R9-F1
#
_cell.length_a   1.000
_cell.length_b   1.000
_cell.length_c   1.000
_cell.angle_alpha   90.00
_cell.angle_beta   90.00
_cell.angle_gamma   90.00
#
_symmetry.space_group_name_H-M   'P 1'
#
loop_
_entity.id
_entity.type
_entity.pdbx_description
1 polymer ?
#
loop_
_entity_poly.entity_id
_entity_poly.type
_entity_poly.pdbx_seq_one_letter_code
_entity_poly.pdbx_strand_id
1 'polypeptide(L)'
;MTERDSDIEFDFFDEPETEEASERVRTPRRPPPRGPRRPVRPPQGLIPMLRLAGLIAFVILAVVLLVVGIRGCASSGKHAKYQGYIQNVRAIARRSDQIGKDLNAALSATGIKEADLEAKINSLAAQEQQEVAQAVQLGPPGPLRVEHDHLIEVLKLRASGLSRLADAFNHTATARSATTSGRLIADQARLLVASDVNWDFYFKEPTQLELQRQGISDIGGVPDSSIIPNPDLASTLAMTQVWRRVHGAATGGSSVTGNHGSALVSVTALPDGKKLSASGAASDNQITASTDLAFRVVVSDSGDFQEFNVGVTLTIQKSPKPIVLRKKIDVINAGESKTVTFTNIDINGLFGLPTTVKVAVEPVPGEKTTSNNSADYKVIFSLGG
;
A
#
# COMPACT_ATOMS: atom_id res chain seq x y z
N MET A 1 -19.56 -76.18 24.04
CA MET A 1 -19.14 -76.53 22.66
C MET A 1 -18.66 -75.24 22.02
N THR A 2 -17.42 -75.06 21.58
CA THR A 2 -16.21 -75.91 21.42
C THR A 2 -15.14 -74.89 20.93
N GLU A 3 -13.92 -74.84 21.49
CA GLU A 3 -12.74 -75.66 21.12
C GLU A 3 -12.41 -75.56 19.60
N ARG A 4 -11.17 -75.45 19.12
CA ARG A 4 -9.81 -75.67 19.66
C ARG A 4 -8.76 -75.22 18.63
N ASP A 5 -7.53 -74.97 19.12
CA ASP A 5 -6.19 -75.29 18.57
C ASP A 5 -5.78 -74.86 17.15
N SER A 6 -4.62 -74.20 17.03
CA SER A 6 -3.33 -74.90 17.20
C SER A 6 -2.13 -73.92 17.27
N ASP A 7 -1.41 -73.99 18.39
CA ASP A 7 -0.01 -73.57 18.58
C ASP A 7 0.94 -74.58 17.93
N ILE A 8 2.08 -74.13 17.39
CA ILE A 8 3.29 -74.96 17.21
C ILE A 8 4.56 -74.13 17.51
N GLU A 9 5.21 -74.52 18.62
CA GLU A 9 6.60 -74.34 19.05
C GLU A 9 7.62 -74.70 17.93
N PHE A 10 8.89 -74.28 17.93
CA PHE A 10 9.95 -74.80 18.81
C PHE A 10 11.23 -73.96 18.67
N ASP A 11 11.79 -73.65 19.83
CA ASP A 11 13.14 -73.18 20.09
C ASP A 11 14.08 -74.40 20.15
N PHE A 12 15.28 -74.36 19.54
CA PHE A 12 16.42 -75.22 19.92
C PHE A 12 17.74 -74.75 19.28
N PHE A 13 18.64 -74.19 20.12
CA PHE A 13 20.02 -74.61 20.40
C PHE A 13 20.80 -75.34 19.26
N ASP A 14 22.03 -74.97 18.88
CA ASP A 14 23.27 -75.00 19.68
C ASP A 14 24.43 -74.24 18.98
N GLU A 15 25.32 -73.67 19.81
CA GLU A 15 26.73 -73.26 19.62
C GLU A 15 27.63 -74.46 19.15
N PRO A 16 28.99 -74.41 18.92
CA PRO A 16 30.00 -73.40 19.30
C PRO A 16 31.24 -73.20 18.34
N GLU A 17 32.16 -72.33 18.80
CA GLU A 17 33.65 -72.43 18.88
C GLU A 17 34.61 -72.60 17.67
N THR A 18 35.70 -71.78 17.75
CA THR A 18 37.12 -72.10 17.43
C THR A 18 37.51 -72.35 15.96
N GLU A 19 38.73 -72.27 15.44
CA GLU A 19 40.06 -71.74 15.81
C GLU A 19 40.87 -71.69 14.48
N GLU A 20 41.97 -70.93 14.47
CA GLU A 20 43.22 -71.19 13.72
C GLU A 20 43.34 -71.26 12.17
N ALA A 21 44.21 -70.37 11.68
CA ALA A 21 45.44 -70.59 10.90
C ALA A 21 45.45 -71.27 9.51
N SER A 22 46.03 -70.55 8.53
CA SER A 22 47.15 -71.00 7.66
C SER A 22 47.55 -69.85 6.70
N GLU A 23 48.65 -69.15 6.96
CA GLU A 23 49.99 -69.35 6.39
C GLU A 23 50.09 -69.20 4.84
N ARG A 24 50.81 -68.15 4.37
CA ARG A 24 52.00 -68.29 3.51
C ARG A 24 52.74 -66.97 3.21
N VAL A 25 53.94 -66.89 3.79
CA VAL A 25 55.28 -66.62 3.19
C VAL A 25 55.59 -65.28 2.49
N ARG A 26 56.71 -64.71 2.96
CA ARG A 26 57.41 -63.45 2.63
C ARG A 26 58.23 -63.50 1.34
N THR A 27 58.56 -62.33 0.77
CA THR A 27 59.83 -62.09 0.03
C THR A 27 60.43 -60.69 0.36
N PRO A 28 61.75 -60.46 0.16
CA PRO A 28 62.57 -59.66 1.08
C PRO A 28 63.09 -58.30 0.57
N ARG A 29 63.72 -57.56 1.50
CA ARG A 29 64.27 -56.18 1.46
C ARG A 29 65.78 -56.18 1.18
N ARG A 30 66.34 -55.21 0.42
CA ARG A 30 67.77 -54.76 0.53
C ARG A 30 68.07 -53.40 -0.19
N PRO A 31 69.21 -52.71 0.11
CA PRO A 31 69.31 -51.25 0.38
C PRO A 31 70.29 -50.51 -0.60
N PRO A 32 70.66 -49.21 -0.40
CA PRO A 32 71.28 -48.35 -1.41
C PRO A 32 72.81 -48.24 -1.32
N PRO A 33 73.46 -47.49 -2.24
CA PRO A 33 74.68 -46.77 -1.91
C PRO A 33 74.79 -45.31 -2.42
N ARG A 34 75.69 -44.57 -1.75
CA ARG A 34 76.07 -43.15 -1.82
C ARG A 34 77.12 -42.82 -2.90
N GLY A 35 77.18 -41.55 -3.34
CA GLY A 35 78.37 -40.93 -3.98
C GLY A 35 78.22 -39.40 -4.23
N PRO A 36 79.22 -38.52 -3.96
CA PRO A 36 79.07 -37.03 -3.94
C PRO A 36 79.99 -36.22 -4.92
N ARG A 37 79.64 -34.96 -5.23
CA ARG A 37 80.46 -33.69 -5.21
C ARG A 37 79.85 -32.51 -6.03
N ARG A 38 80.07 -31.28 -5.53
CA ARG A 38 79.72 -29.89 -5.98
C ARG A 38 80.64 -29.35 -7.11
N PRO A 39 80.59 -28.06 -7.61
CA PRO A 39 79.62 -26.93 -7.50
C PRO A 39 79.34 -26.18 -8.86
N VAL A 40 78.58 -25.07 -8.86
CA VAL A 40 78.97 -23.71 -9.35
C VAL A 40 77.79 -22.72 -9.13
N ARG A 41 78.12 -21.50 -8.71
CA ARG A 41 77.23 -20.34 -8.43
C ARG A 41 77.65 -19.18 -9.37
N PRO A 42 76.76 -18.24 -9.71
CA PRO A 42 76.99 -16.83 -9.32
C PRO A 42 75.65 -16.10 -8.97
N PRO A 43 75.63 -14.77 -8.70
CA PRO A 43 75.70 -14.19 -7.37
C PRO A 43 74.35 -13.62 -6.86
N GLN A 44 74.26 -13.48 -5.52
CA GLN A 44 73.20 -12.72 -4.85
C GLN A 44 73.43 -11.21 -5.02
N GLY A 45 72.44 -10.52 -5.56
CA GLY A 45 72.24 -9.08 -5.40
C GLY A 45 71.25 -8.80 -4.28
N LEU A 46 71.68 -7.97 -3.33
CA LEU A 46 70.99 -7.49 -2.13
C LEU A 46 69.67 -6.79 -2.45
N ILE A 47 68.52 -7.24 -1.91
CA ILE A 47 67.53 -6.46 -1.09
C ILE A 47 66.61 -7.44 -0.31
N PRO A 48 66.98 -7.94 0.90
CA PRO A 48 66.18 -8.91 1.64
C PRO A 48 65.39 -8.30 2.82
N MET A 49 64.90 -7.06 2.74
CA MET A 49 64.10 -6.45 3.81
C MET A 49 62.82 -5.72 3.35
N LEU A 50 62.57 -5.58 2.03
CA LEU A 50 61.32 -4.99 1.50
C LEU A 50 60.29 -6.04 1.06
N ARG A 51 60.71 -7.28 0.79
CA ARG A 51 59.81 -8.34 0.32
C ARG A 51 58.91 -8.93 1.41
N LEU A 52 59.37 -8.96 2.66
CA LEU A 52 58.55 -9.49 3.77
C LEU A 52 57.49 -8.47 4.23
N ALA A 53 57.87 -7.19 4.38
CA ALA A 53 56.93 -6.12 4.71
C ALA A 53 55.89 -5.89 3.60
N GLY A 54 56.31 -5.93 2.33
CA GLY A 54 55.40 -5.86 1.18
C GLY A 54 54.43 -7.04 1.11
N LEU A 55 54.87 -8.25 1.46
CA LEU A 55 54.03 -9.45 1.46
C LEU A 55 53.02 -9.44 2.61
N ILE A 56 53.41 -8.99 3.81
CA ILE A 56 52.48 -8.80 4.93
C ILE A 56 51.44 -7.72 4.59
N ALA A 57 51.86 -6.58 4.03
CA ALA A 57 50.94 -5.52 3.61
C ALA A 57 49.98 -6.00 2.50
N PHE A 58 50.46 -6.79 1.55
CA PHE A 58 49.63 -7.38 0.49
C PHE A 58 48.63 -8.41 1.05
N VAL A 59 49.03 -9.26 2.00
CA VAL A 59 48.14 -10.22 2.65
C VAL A 59 47.08 -9.49 3.48
N ILE A 60 47.45 -8.45 4.23
CA ILE A 60 46.49 -7.62 4.97
C ILE A 60 45.52 -6.94 4.00
N LEU A 61 46.02 -6.35 2.91
CA LEU A 61 45.18 -5.73 1.88
C LEU A 61 44.26 -6.74 1.20
N ALA A 62 44.75 -7.94 0.88
CA ALA A 62 43.96 -9.01 0.31
C ALA A 62 42.88 -9.51 1.28
N VAL A 63 43.19 -9.65 2.57
CA VAL A 63 42.21 -10.01 3.60
C VAL A 63 41.16 -8.90 3.77
N VAL A 64 41.57 -7.62 3.75
CA VAL A 64 40.63 -6.48 3.81
C VAL A 64 39.74 -6.45 2.57
N LEU A 65 40.29 -6.60 1.37
CA LEU A 65 39.51 -6.65 0.12
C LEU A 65 38.60 -7.88 0.05
N LEU A 66 39.02 -9.02 0.61
CA LEU A 66 38.22 -10.24 0.67
C LEU A 66 37.09 -10.11 1.70
N VAL A 67 37.33 -9.50 2.87
CA VAL A 67 36.29 -9.19 3.85
C VAL A 67 35.30 -8.15 3.32
N VAL A 68 35.78 -7.12 2.61
CA VAL A 68 34.93 -6.10 1.97
C VAL A 68 34.18 -6.68 0.76
N GLY A 69 34.80 -7.56 -0.02
CA GLY A 69 34.19 -8.24 -1.17
C GLY A 69 33.12 -9.26 -0.77
N ILE A 70 33.35 -10.05 0.29
CA ILE A 70 32.34 -10.98 0.81
C ILE A 70 31.18 -10.23 1.49
N ARG A 71 31.46 -9.11 2.18
CA ARG A 71 30.40 -8.23 2.70
C ARG A 71 29.59 -7.58 1.57
N GLY A 72 30.21 -7.25 0.43
CA GLY A 72 29.54 -6.69 -0.75
C GLY A 72 28.60 -7.66 -1.48
N CYS A 73 28.94 -8.95 -1.59
CA CYS A 73 28.05 -9.96 -2.19
C CYS A 73 26.94 -10.45 -1.23
N ALA A 74 27.20 -10.48 0.07
CA ALA A 74 26.19 -10.82 1.06
C ALA A 74 25.19 -9.67 1.30
N SER A 75 25.65 -8.41 1.28
CA SER A 75 24.76 -7.25 1.43
C SER A 75 23.89 -7.03 0.20
N SER A 76 24.40 -7.27 -1.02
CA SER A 76 23.60 -7.22 -2.24
C SER A 76 22.49 -8.28 -2.25
N GLY A 77 22.76 -9.48 -1.75
CA GLY A 77 21.77 -10.56 -1.64
C GLY A 77 20.67 -10.25 -0.61
N LYS A 78 21.04 -9.70 0.56
CA LYS A 78 20.08 -9.25 1.58
C LYS A 78 19.18 -8.16 1.03
N HIS A 79 19.78 -7.08 0.51
CA HIS A 79 19.04 -5.95 -0.03
C HIS A 79 18.07 -6.37 -1.13
N ALA A 80 18.53 -7.17 -2.10
CA ALA A 80 17.69 -7.71 -3.16
C ALA A 80 16.50 -8.54 -2.63
N LYS A 81 16.68 -9.32 -1.55
CA LYS A 81 15.60 -10.10 -0.94
C LYS A 81 14.51 -9.19 -0.34
N TYR A 82 14.90 -8.16 0.40
CA TYR A 82 13.94 -7.19 0.96
C TYR A 82 13.25 -6.38 -0.14
N GLN A 83 14.02 -5.93 -1.14
CA GLN A 83 13.48 -5.22 -2.29
C GLN A 83 12.45 -6.08 -3.04
N GLY A 84 12.78 -7.34 -3.35
CA GLY A 84 11.88 -8.26 -4.04
C GLY A 84 10.61 -8.53 -3.23
N TYR A 85 10.75 -8.77 -1.92
CA TYR A 85 9.59 -8.93 -1.02
C TYR A 85 8.68 -7.71 -1.02
N ILE A 86 9.22 -6.51 -0.78
CA ILE A 86 8.42 -5.27 -0.75
C ILE A 86 7.82 -4.96 -2.13
N GLN A 87 8.49 -5.29 -3.23
CA GLN A 87 7.92 -5.15 -4.58
C GLN A 87 6.71 -6.07 -4.78
N ASN A 88 6.77 -7.33 -4.32
CA ASN A 88 5.65 -8.26 -4.40
C ASN A 88 4.48 -7.79 -3.51
N VAL A 89 4.77 -7.37 -2.28
CA VAL A 89 3.73 -6.81 -1.39
C VAL A 89 3.13 -5.54 -1.99
N ARG A 90 3.92 -4.70 -2.66
CA ARG A 90 3.41 -3.51 -3.36
C ARG A 90 2.45 -3.86 -4.50
N ALA A 91 2.65 -4.99 -5.18
CA ALA A 91 1.71 -5.45 -6.20
C ALA A 91 0.37 -5.88 -5.56
N ILE A 92 0.42 -6.60 -4.44
CA ILE A 92 -0.78 -7.00 -3.67
C ILE A 92 -1.50 -5.76 -3.12
N ALA A 93 -0.77 -4.86 -2.46
CA ALA A 93 -1.29 -3.62 -1.90
C ALA A 93 -2.04 -2.77 -2.94
N ARG A 94 -1.50 -2.65 -4.16
CA ARG A 94 -2.14 -1.93 -5.27
C ARG A 94 -3.44 -2.58 -5.73
N ARG A 95 -3.51 -3.92 -5.78
CA ARG A 95 -4.73 -4.63 -6.18
C ARG A 95 -5.80 -4.55 -5.10
N SER A 96 -5.43 -4.71 -3.84
CA SER A 96 -6.33 -4.51 -2.69
C SER A 96 -6.84 -3.06 -2.63
N ASP A 97 -5.99 -2.05 -2.87
CA ASP A 97 -6.41 -0.64 -2.98
C ASP A 97 -7.38 -0.40 -4.15
N GLN A 98 -7.17 -1.07 -5.29
CA GLN A 98 -8.10 -1.03 -6.42
C GLN A 98 -9.45 -1.68 -6.09
N ILE A 99 -9.46 -2.77 -5.31
CA ILE A 99 -10.69 -3.38 -4.80
C ILE A 99 -11.48 -2.39 -3.93
N GLY A 100 -10.81 -1.61 -3.08
CA GLY A 100 -11.42 -0.51 -2.32
C GLY A 100 -12.07 0.56 -3.21
N LYS A 101 -11.36 0.98 -4.27
CA LYS A 101 -11.89 1.94 -5.26
C LYS A 101 -13.11 1.40 -5.99
N ASP A 102 -13.07 0.14 -6.40
CA ASP A 102 -14.18 -0.52 -7.08
C ASP A 102 -15.39 -0.70 -6.16
N LEU A 103 -15.14 -1.00 -4.88
CA LEU A 103 -16.19 -1.02 -3.84
C LEU A 103 -16.85 0.35 -3.72
N ASN A 104 -16.05 1.41 -3.55
CA ASN A 104 -16.56 2.77 -3.42
C ASN A 104 -17.38 3.19 -4.66
N ALA A 105 -16.90 2.83 -5.86
CA ALA A 105 -17.64 3.07 -7.11
C ALA A 105 -18.99 2.34 -7.13
N ALA A 106 -19.03 1.08 -6.70
CA ALA A 106 -20.27 0.31 -6.61
C ALA A 106 -21.25 0.90 -5.56
N LEU A 107 -20.74 1.28 -4.39
CA LEU A 107 -21.50 1.90 -3.31
C LEU A 107 -21.90 3.35 -3.60
N SER A 108 -21.36 3.99 -4.64
CA SER A 108 -21.74 5.34 -5.08
C SER A 108 -22.59 5.33 -6.35
N ALA A 109 -22.73 4.17 -7.02
CA ALA A 109 -23.44 4.08 -8.28
C ALA A 109 -24.93 4.43 -8.13
N THR A 110 -25.42 5.29 -9.04
CA THR A 110 -26.84 5.65 -9.16
C THR A 110 -27.59 4.62 -10.00
N GLY A 111 -28.75 4.18 -9.52
CA GLY A 111 -29.61 3.25 -10.27
C GLY A 111 -29.14 1.79 -10.34
N ILE A 112 -28.09 1.44 -9.59
CA ILE A 112 -27.67 0.03 -9.43
C ILE A 112 -28.75 -0.76 -8.69
N LYS A 113 -29.10 -1.93 -9.20
CA LYS A 113 -30.03 -2.84 -8.52
C LYS A 113 -29.31 -3.57 -7.40
N GLU A 114 -30.07 -4.01 -6.40
CA GLU A 114 -29.54 -4.72 -5.24
C GLU A 114 -28.75 -5.97 -5.63
N ALA A 115 -29.33 -6.84 -6.47
CA ALA A 115 -28.66 -8.06 -6.93
C ALA A 115 -27.35 -7.78 -7.69
N ASP A 116 -27.30 -6.70 -8.46
CA ASP A 116 -26.09 -6.29 -9.19
C ASP A 116 -25.02 -5.76 -8.23
N LEU A 117 -25.42 -5.00 -7.21
CA LEU A 117 -24.53 -4.53 -6.15
C LEU A 117 -23.96 -5.71 -5.36
N GLU A 118 -24.80 -6.63 -4.92
CA GLU A 118 -24.39 -7.84 -4.20
C GLU A 118 -23.40 -8.67 -5.03
N ALA A 119 -23.73 -8.95 -6.30
CA ALA A 119 -22.85 -9.67 -7.20
C ALA A 119 -21.49 -8.98 -7.38
N LYS A 120 -21.47 -7.64 -7.46
CA LYS A 120 -20.24 -6.86 -7.56
C LYS A 120 -19.41 -6.98 -6.28
N ILE A 121 -20.01 -6.84 -5.09
CA ILE A 121 -19.30 -6.96 -3.81
C ILE A 121 -18.76 -8.38 -3.62
N ASN A 122 -19.53 -9.42 -3.96
CA ASN A 122 -19.08 -10.82 -3.91
C ASN A 122 -17.90 -11.08 -4.85
N SER A 123 -17.91 -10.50 -6.05
CA SER A 123 -16.76 -10.57 -6.96
C SER A 123 -15.51 -9.89 -6.38
N LEU A 124 -15.67 -8.76 -5.70
CA LEU A 124 -14.57 -8.07 -5.02
C LEU A 124 -14.03 -8.90 -3.84
N ALA A 125 -14.91 -9.53 -3.06
CA ALA A 125 -14.50 -10.45 -2.00
C ALA A 125 -13.66 -11.62 -2.54
N ALA A 126 -14.07 -12.22 -3.66
CA ALA A 126 -13.33 -13.29 -4.31
C ALA A 126 -11.95 -12.83 -4.83
N GLN A 127 -11.86 -11.62 -5.39
CA GLN A 127 -10.57 -11.03 -5.80
C GLN A 127 -9.65 -10.81 -4.59
N GLU A 128 -10.16 -10.31 -3.47
CA GLU A 128 -9.37 -10.12 -2.25
C GLU A 128 -8.90 -11.47 -1.67
N GLN A 129 -9.71 -12.53 -1.77
CA GLN A 129 -9.27 -13.90 -1.42
C GLN A 129 -8.11 -14.39 -2.30
N GLN A 130 -8.08 -14.01 -3.57
CA GLN A 130 -6.94 -14.30 -4.44
C GLN A 130 -5.68 -13.56 -3.98
N GLU A 131 -5.81 -12.33 -3.48
CA GLU A 131 -4.70 -11.57 -2.88
C GLU A 131 -4.19 -12.22 -1.60
N VAL A 132 -5.07 -12.75 -0.75
CA VAL A 132 -4.68 -13.59 0.41
C VAL A 132 -3.86 -14.80 -0.06
N ALA A 133 -4.33 -15.52 -1.08
CA ALA A 133 -3.64 -16.70 -1.59
C ALA A 133 -2.26 -16.36 -2.15
N GLN A 134 -2.12 -15.22 -2.84
CA GLN A 134 -0.83 -14.73 -3.32
C GLN A 134 0.09 -14.32 -2.17
N ALA A 135 -0.44 -13.64 -1.14
CA ALA A 135 0.34 -13.24 0.03
C ALA A 135 0.92 -14.45 0.76
N VAL A 136 0.13 -15.50 0.99
CA VAL A 136 0.57 -16.75 1.65
C VAL A 136 1.72 -17.44 0.90
N GLN A 137 1.81 -17.26 -0.42
CA GLN A 137 2.89 -17.86 -1.22
C GLN A 137 4.20 -17.05 -1.18
N LEU A 138 4.20 -15.85 -0.59
CA LEU A 138 5.42 -15.05 -0.49
C LEU A 138 6.36 -15.60 0.57
N GLY A 139 7.66 -15.55 0.28
CA GLY A 139 8.72 -15.86 1.26
C GLY A 139 9.29 -14.58 1.88
N PRO A 140 8.80 -14.11 3.04
CA PRO A 140 9.33 -12.90 3.66
C PRO A 140 10.78 -13.09 4.13
N PRO A 141 11.58 -12.00 4.19
CA PRO A 141 12.80 -11.96 4.99
C PRO A 141 12.52 -12.42 6.42
N GLY A 142 13.47 -13.14 7.05
CA GLY A 142 13.27 -13.74 8.38
C GLY A 142 12.75 -12.76 9.44
N PRO A 143 13.32 -11.55 9.56
CA PRO A 143 12.84 -10.55 10.51
C PRO A 143 11.45 -9.97 10.21
N LEU A 144 10.92 -10.11 8.99
CA LEU A 144 9.61 -9.59 8.57
C LEU A 144 8.49 -10.65 8.63
N ARG A 145 8.73 -11.81 9.25
CA ARG A 145 7.74 -12.90 9.27
C ARG A 145 6.49 -12.52 10.04
N VAL A 146 6.63 -11.86 11.18
CA VAL A 146 5.49 -11.47 12.03
C VAL A 146 4.62 -10.43 11.32
N GLU A 147 5.25 -9.42 10.73
CA GLU A 147 4.57 -8.40 9.96
C GLU A 147 3.89 -8.99 8.73
N HIS A 148 4.51 -9.99 8.09
CA HIS A 148 3.90 -10.71 6.97
C HIS A 148 2.67 -11.53 7.39
N ASP A 149 2.68 -12.15 8.56
CA ASP A 149 1.51 -12.85 9.10
C ASP A 149 0.35 -11.85 9.31
N HIS A 150 0.63 -10.66 9.85
CA HIS A 150 -0.36 -9.59 9.97
C HIS A 150 -0.87 -9.07 8.62
N LEU A 151 -0.01 -8.96 7.60
CA LEU A 151 -0.45 -8.66 6.23
C LEU A 151 -1.52 -9.67 5.76
N ILE A 152 -1.28 -10.97 5.98
CA ILE A 152 -2.24 -12.03 5.59
C ILE A 152 -3.53 -11.91 6.40
N GLU A 153 -3.46 -11.65 7.71
CA GLU A 153 -4.62 -11.45 8.57
C GLU A 153 -5.48 -10.27 8.12
N VAL A 154 -4.85 -9.16 7.76
CA VAL A 154 -5.54 -7.97 7.24
C VAL A 154 -6.26 -8.27 5.93
N LEU A 155 -5.58 -8.91 4.96
CA LEU A 155 -6.20 -9.27 3.67
C LEU A 155 -7.37 -10.25 3.87
N LYS A 156 -7.27 -11.19 4.83
CA LYS A 156 -8.38 -12.08 5.21
C LYS A 156 -9.55 -11.31 5.81
N LEU A 157 -9.27 -10.33 6.67
CA LEU A 157 -10.30 -9.46 7.25
C LEU A 157 -11.00 -8.65 6.16
N ARG A 158 -10.26 -8.13 5.17
CA ARG A 158 -10.83 -7.44 4.00
C ARG A 158 -11.75 -8.35 3.19
N ALA A 159 -11.29 -9.55 2.84
CA ALA A 159 -12.08 -10.52 2.10
C ALA A 159 -13.37 -10.91 2.86
N SER A 160 -13.26 -11.17 4.17
CA SER A 160 -14.41 -11.49 5.01
C SER A 160 -15.35 -10.29 5.18
N GLY A 161 -14.82 -9.08 5.36
CA GLY A 161 -15.60 -7.86 5.47
C GLY A 161 -16.40 -7.57 4.20
N LEU A 162 -15.82 -7.77 3.01
CA LEU A 162 -16.51 -7.64 1.73
C LEU A 162 -17.65 -8.67 1.59
N SER A 163 -17.38 -9.94 1.89
CA SER A 163 -18.42 -10.99 1.87
C SER A 163 -19.57 -10.67 2.83
N ARG A 164 -19.24 -10.28 4.07
CA ARG A 164 -20.23 -9.91 5.09
C ARG A 164 -21.04 -8.68 4.70
N LEU A 165 -20.41 -7.73 4.00
CA LEU A 165 -21.10 -6.55 3.49
C LEU A 165 -22.15 -6.95 2.43
N ALA A 166 -21.80 -7.85 1.51
CA ALA A 166 -22.76 -8.40 0.54
C ALA A 166 -23.92 -9.13 1.25
N ASP A 167 -23.61 -10.00 2.22
CA ASP A 167 -24.62 -10.69 3.02
C ASP A 167 -25.55 -9.72 3.75
N ALA A 168 -25.02 -8.61 4.27
CA ALA A 168 -25.81 -7.58 4.95
C ALA A 168 -26.78 -6.87 3.99
N PHE A 169 -26.38 -6.59 2.75
CA PHE A 169 -27.31 -6.07 1.74
C PHE A 169 -28.45 -7.07 1.51
N ASN A 170 -28.13 -8.32 1.16
CA ASN A 170 -29.11 -9.39 0.93
C ASN A 170 -30.08 -9.59 2.12
N HIS A 171 -29.57 -9.64 3.35
CA HIS A 171 -30.40 -9.77 4.55
C HIS A 171 -31.35 -8.59 4.77
N THR A 172 -31.05 -7.43 4.20
CA THR A 172 -31.87 -6.22 4.31
C THR A 172 -32.75 -5.95 3.09
N ALA A 173 -32.71 -6.80 2.07
CA ALA A 173 -33.46 -6.68 0.81
C ALA A 173 -34.96 -6.39 1.00
N THR A 174 -35.56 -7.06 1.98
CA THR A 174 -37.00 -6.99 2.26
C THR A 174 -37.32 -6.13 3.50
N ALA A 175 -36.31 -5.49 4.09
CA ALA A 175 -36.48 -4.67 5.27
C ALA A 175 -37.24 -3.38 4.94
N ARG A 176 -38.05 -2.90 5.89
CA ARG A 176 -38.84 -1.65 5.74
C ARG A 176 -38.18 -0.43 6.36
N SER A 177 -37.19 -0.63 7.25
CA SER A 177 -36.53 0.45 7.98
C SER A 177 -35.13 0.70 7.42
N ALA A 178 -35.01 1.79 6.65
CA ALA A 178 -33.72 2.21 6.11
C ALA A 178 -32.65 2.43 7.19
N THR A 179 -33.04 2.99 8.34
CA THR A 179 -32.12 3.27 9.45
C THR A 179 -31.61 1.97 10.10
N THR A 180 -32.49 0.97 10.25
CA THR A 180 -32.09 -0.34 10.80
C THR A 180 -31.17 -1.07 9.82
N SER A 181 -31.52 -1.09 8.54
CA SER A 181 -30.71 -1.71 7.49
C SER A 181 -29.35 -1.03 7.35
N GLY A 182 -29.33 0.31 7.27
CA GLY A 182 -28.11 1.09 7.18
C GLY A 182 -27.18 0.87 8.38
N ARG A 183 -27.72 0.65 9.58
CA ARG A 183 -26.92 0.28 10.75
C ARG A 183 -26.27 -1.10 10.59
N LEU A 184 -27.04 -2.11 10.19
CA LEU A 184 -26.52 -3.48 9.98
C LEU A 184 -25.41 -3.51 8.92
N ILE A 185 -25.59 -2.78 7.83
CA ILE A 185 -24.60 -2.66 6.75
C ILE A 185 -23.36 -1.91 7.24
N ALA A 186 -23.54 -0.80 7.96
CA ALA A 186 -22.43 -0.05 8.56
C ALA A 186 -21.62 -0.89 9.55
N ASP A 187 -22.27 -1.74 10.35
CA ASP A 187 -21.57 -2.64 11.27
C ASP A 187 -20.60 -3.58 10.52
N GLN A 188 -20.95 -4.03 9.30
CA GLN A 188 -20.05 -4.83 8.46
C GLN A 188 -18.99 -3.97 7.77
N ALA A 189 -19.36 -2.80 7.25
CA ALA A 189 -18.41 -1.88 6.59
C ALA A 189 -17.29 -1.43 7.54
N ARG A 190 -17.56 -1.29 8.85
CA ARG A 190 -16.54 -0.94 9.85
C ARG A 190 -15.44 -2.01 10.01
N LEU A 191 -15.69 -3.27 9.65
CA LEU A 191 -14.64 -4.29 9.62
C LEU A 191 -13.58 -3.96 8.56
N LEU A 192 -13.99 -3.37 7.43
CA LEU A 192 -13.06 -2.94 6.38
C LEU A 192 -12.24 -1.73 6.84
N VAL A 193 -12.85 -0.78 7.55
CA VAL A 193 -12.12 0.32 8.20
C VAL A 193 -11.09 -0.22 9.20
N ALA A 194 -11.49 -1.19 10.05
CA ALA A 194 -10.58 -1.82 11.00
C ALA A 194 -9.41 -2.53 10.29
N SER A 195 -9.65 -3.12 9.12
CA SER A 195 -8.58 -3.74 8.32
C SER A 195 -7.54 -2.73 7.84
N ASP A 196 -7.96 -1.49 7.52
CA ASP A 196 -7.05 -0.43 7.08
C ASP A 196 -6.20 0.09 8.24
N VAL A 197 -6.81 0.26 9.43
CA VAL A 197 -6.06 0.59 10.66
C VAL A 197 -5.05 -0.52 10.97
N ASN A 198 -5.43 -1.79 10.84
CA ASN A 198 -4.53 -2.91 11.09
C ASN A 198 -3.43 -3.04 10.03
N TRP A 199 -3.68 -2.66 8.77
CA TRP A 199 -2.64 -2.57 7.73
C TRP A 199 -1.53 -1.61 8.16
N ASP A 200 -1.93 -0.41 8.58
CA ASP A 200 -0.97 0.61 8.99
C ASP A 200 -0.24 0.20 10.27
N PHE A 201 -0.98 -0.21 11.30
CA PHE A 201 -0.45 -0.44 12.64
C PHE A 201 0.36 -1.73 12.79
N TYR A 202 -0.11 -2.86 12.25
CA TYR A 202 0.53 -4.17 12.46
C TYR A 202 1.48 -4.58 11.34
N PHE A 203 1.26 -4.08 10.12
CA PHE A 203 2.11 -4.44 8.98
C PHE A 203 3.03 -3.29 8.58
N LYS A 204 2.49 -2.14 8.18
CA LYS A 204 3.26 -1.10 7.50
C LYS A 204 4.28 -0.42 8.41
N GLU A 205 3.84 0.10 9.56
CA GLU A 205 4.73 0.80 10.49
C GLU A 205 5.82 -0.12 11.05
N PRO A 206 5.51 -1.35 11.54
CA PRO A 206 6.55 -2.27 12.01
C PRO A 206 7.50 -2.71 10.90
N THR A 207 7.00 -2.98 9.69
CA THR A 207 7.86 -3.32 8.53
C THR A 207 8.80 -2.17 8.21
N GLN A 208 8.31 -0.93 8.24
CA GLN A 208 9.13 0.25 7.96
C GLN A 208 10.24 0.44 9.01
N LEU A 209 9.93 0.19 10.29
CA LEU A 209 10.91 0.20 11.37
C LEU A 209 11.96 -0.90 11.20
N GLU A 210 11.53 -2.11 10.82
CA GLU A 210 12.45 -3.22 10.59
C GLU A 210 13.34 -2.98 9.38
N LEU A 211 12.83 -2.41 8.28
CA LEU A 211 13.66 -1.97 7.15
C LEU A 211 14.75 -0.98 7.60
N GLN A 212 14.40 -0.01 8.46
CA GLN A 212 15.36 0.95 9.02
C GLN A 212 16.42 0.26 9.89
N ARG A 213 16.02 -0.63 10.81
CA ARG A 213 16.94 -1.44 11.63
C ARG A 213 17.90 -2.26 10.79
N GLN A 214 17.42 -2.75 9.65
CA GLN A 214 18.20 -3.57 8.72
C GLN A 214 19.08 -2.74 7.77
N GLY A 215 19.03 -1.40 7.85
CA GLY A 215 19.81 -0.47 7.03
C GLY A 215 19.32 -0.37 5.58
N ILE A 216 18.02 -0.61 5.34
CA ILE A 216 17.41 -0.61 4.01
C ILE A 216 16.45 0.57 3.90
N SER A 217 16.83 1.60 3.13
CA SER A 217 16.07 2.86 3.01
C SER A 217 15.75 3.26 1.57
N ASP A 218 16.35 2.61 0.58
CA ASP A 218 16.36 3.00 -0.84
C ASP A 218 15.43 2.13 -1.71
N ILE A 219 14.56 1.32 -1.11
CA ILE A 219 13.63 0.41 -1.82
C ILE A 219 12.21 0.98 -2.01
N GLY A 220 12.02 2.28 -1.74
CA GLY A 220 10.78 3.01 -2.02
C GLY A 220 9.67 2.87 -0.97
N GLY A 221 10.02 2.61 0.30
CA GLY A 221 9.07 2.53 1.42
C GLY A 221 8.13 1.32 1.38
N VAL A 222 7.51 1.04 2.52
CA VAL A 222 6.44 0.03 2.62
C VAL A 222 5.17 0.58 1.97
N PRO A 223 4.47 -0.19 1.11
CA PRO A 223 3.31 0.32 0.37
C PRO A 223 2.10 0.61 1.28
N ASP A 224 1.37 1.67 0.93
CA ASP A 224 0.03 1.95 1.43
C ASP A 224 -1.00 1.00 0.77
N SER A 225 -2.08 0.71 1.50
CA SER A 225 -3.26 0.04 0.95
C SER A 225 -4.46 0.29 1.85
N SER A 226 -5.57 0.76 1.30
CA SER A 226 -6.81 0.99 2.05
C SER A 226 -8.04 0.57 1.23
N ILE A 227 -8.98 -0.12 1.88
CA ILE A 227 -10.28 -0.48 1.28
C ILE A 227 -11.30 0.64 1.47
N ILE A 228 -11.30 1.28 2.64
CA ILE A 228 -12.16 2.41 2.99
C ILE A 228 -11.26 3.56 3.51
N PRO A 229 -10.67 4.38 2.61
CA PRO A 229 -9.77 5.47 3.01
C PRO A 229 -10.42 6.51 3.90
N ASN A 230 -11.74 6.66 3.78
CA ASN A 230 -12.52 7.56 4.62
C ASN A 230 -13.51 6.77 5.49
N PRO A 231 -13.31 6.68 6.81
CA PRO A 231 -14.16 5.89 7.70
C PRO A 231 -15.62 6.39 7.76
N ASP A 232 -15.89 7.64 7.39
CA ASP A 232 -17.26 8.17 7.32
C ASP A 232 -18.10 7.43 6.28
N LEU A 233 -17.46 6.82 5.26
CA LEU A 233 -18.12 5.96 4.28
C LEU A 233 -18.75 4.74 4.94
N ALA A 234 -18.17 4.24 6.03
CA ALA A 234 -18.71 3.11 6.82
C ALA A 234 -19.70 3.57 7.91
N SER A 235 -20.09 4.84 7.94
CA SER A 235 -21.04 5.35 8.93
C SER A 235 -22.45 4.82 8.69
N THR A 236 -23.25 4.77 9.77
CA THR A 236 -24.68 4.39 9.68
C THR A 236 -25.45 5.34 8.78
N LEU A 237 -25.12 6.63 8.79
CA LEU A 237 -25.75 7.62 7.91
C LEU A 237 -25.43 7.30 6.44
N ALA A 238 -24.15 7.11 6.10
CA ALA A 238 -23.72 6.78 4.75
C ALA A 238 -24.41 5.51 4.23
N MET A 239 -24.34 4.43 5.00
CA MET A 239 -24.94 3.14 4.60
C MET A 239 -26.47 3.18 4.57
N THR A 240 -27.11 4.03 5.36
CA THR A 240 -28.57 4.29 5.24
C THR A 240 -28.90 4.91 3.88
N GLN A 241 -28.10 5.87 3.42
CA GLN A 241 -28.32 6.51 2.13
C GLN A 241 -28.04 5.56 0.96
N VAL A 242 -26.95 4.78 1.05
CA VAL A 242 -26.67 3.71 0.07
C VAL A 242 -27.83 2.72 0.00
N TRP A 243 -28.31 2.23 1.14
CA TRP A 243 -29.43 1.29 1.20
C TRP A 243 -30.69 1.88 0.55
N ARG A 244 -31.07 3.13 0.91
CA ARG A 244 -32.22 3.83 0.32
C ARG A 244 -32.11 3.96 -1.19
N ARG A 245 -30.93 4.30 -1.70
CA ARG A 245 -30.69 4.46 -3.13
C ARG A 245 -30.86 3.14 -3.89
N VAL A 246 -30.32 2.05 -3.34
CA VAL A 246 -30.40 0.70 -3.93
C VAL A 246 -31.84 0.16 -3.91
N HIS A 247 -32.58 0.38 -2.82
CA HIS A 247 -33.93 -0.18 -2.62
C HIS A 247 -35.06 0.71 -3.18
N GLY A 248 -34.83 2.03 -3.29
CA GLY A 248 -35.74 2.97 -3.94
C GLY A 248 -35.93 2.69 -5.44
N ALA A 249 -35.00 1.96 -6.06
CA ALA A 249 -35.13 1.49 -7.44
C ALA A 249 -36.11 0.30 -7.60
N ALA A 250 -36.43 -0.43 -6.53
CA ALA A 250 -37.15 -1.71 -6.61
C ALA A 250 -38.66 -1.62 -6.33
N THR A 251 -39.18 -0.55 -5.71
CA THR A 251 -40.57 -0.55 -5.19
C THR A 251 -41.57 0.36 -5.90
N GLY A 252 -41.17 1.18 -6.88
CA GLY A 252 -42.12 2.14 -7.51
C GLY A 252 -42.78 3.13 -6.53
N GLY A 253 -42.43 3.07 -5.23
CA GLY A 253 -42.77 4.03 -4.22
C GLY A 253 -41.74 5.15 -4.27
N SER A 254 -42.24 6.38 -4.36
CA SER A 254 -41.52 7.65 -4.45
C SER A 254 -39.99 7.49 -4.46
N SER A 255 -39.40 7.53 -5.67
CA SER A 255 -37.97 7.82 -5.85
C SER A 255 -37.56 8.79 -4.76
N VAL A 256 -36.54 8.48 -3.95
CA VAL A 256 -36.15 9.34 -2.83
C VAL A 256 -36.03 10.76 -3.39
N THR A 257 -37.03 11.60 -3.08
CA THR A 257 -37.14 12.91 -3.70
C THR A 257 -36.22 13.81 -2.92
N GLY A 258 -35.14 14.24 -3.56
CA GLY A 258 -34.18 15.16 -3.01
C GLY A 258 -33.29 15.66 -4.12
N ASN A 259 -32.66 16.80 -3.91
CA ASN A 259 -31.72 17.36 -4.87
C ASN A 259 -30.33 16.85 -4.53
N HIS A 260 -29.59 16.43 -5.55
CA HIS A 260 -28.14 16.30 -5.46
C HIS A 260 -27.52 17.69 -5.66
N GLY A 261 -26.45 18.03 -4.94
CA GLY A 261 -25.89 19.36 -5.01
C GLY A 261 -24.49 19.49 -4.44
N SER A 262 -23.65 20.22 -5.14
CA SER A 262 -22.32 20.61 -4.69
C SER A 262 -22.13 22.11 -4.91
N ALA A 263 -21.55 22.80 -3.94
CA ALA A 263 -21.43 24.24 -3.97
C ALA A 263 -20.03 24.70 -3.58
N LEU A 264 -19.43 25.58 -4.38
CA LEU A 264 -18.23 26.30 -4.00
C LEU A 264 -18.62 27.40 -3.00
N VAL A 265 -18.19 27.27 -1.74
CA VAL A 265 -18.52 28.22 -0.67
C VAL A 265 -17.51 29.36 -0.61
N SER A 266 -16.22 29.03 -0.66
CA SER A 266 -15.16 30.05 -0.60
C SER A 266 -13.81 29.54 -1.07
N VAL A 267 -12.96 30.49 -1.49
CA VAL A 267 -11.55 30.27 -1.78
C VAL A 267 -10.72 31.26 -0.97
N THR A 268 -9.72 30.77 -0.23
CA THR A 268 -8.81 31.59 0.57
C THR A 268 -7.37 31.36 0.12
N ALA A 269 -6.64 32.43 -0.19
CA ALA A 269 -5.22 32.37 -0.46
C ALA A 269 -4.41 32.39 0.86
N LEU A 270 -3.40 31.53 0.95
CA LEU A 270 -2.49 31.38 2.08
C LEU A 270 -1.05 31.68 1.62
N PRO A 271 -0.16 32.21 2.49
CA PRO A 271 -0.35 32.40 3.93
C PRO A 271 -1.18 33.64 4.33
N ASP A 272 -1.51 34.53 3.39
CA ASP A 272 -2.21 35.80 3.66
C ASP A 272 -3.56 35.66 4.39
N GLY A 273 -4.18 34.47 4.36
CA GLY A 273 -5.51 34.25 4.91
C GLY A 273 -6.61 34.99 4.14
N LYS A 274 -6.32 35.44 2.91
CA LYS A 274 -7.18 36.33 2.14
C LYS A 274 -8.29 35.56 1.42
N LYS A 275 -9.53 35.78 1.83
CA LYS A 275 -10.71 35.25 1.10
C LYS A 275 -10.87 36.00 -0.22
N LEU A 276 -10.92 35.27 -1.33
CA LEU A 276 -11.01 35.85 -2.66
C LEU A 276 -12.45 36.28 -2.98
N SER A 277 -12.59 37.38 -3.72
CA SER A 277 -13.86 37.88 -4.23
C SER A 277 -13.98 37.60 -5.73
N ALA A 278 -15.03 36.88 -6.14
CA ALA A 278 -15.27 36.55 -7.55
C ALA A 278 -15.81 37.75 -8.35
N SER A 279 -16.48 38.70 -7.70
CA SER A 279 -16.98 39.93 -8.32
C SER A 279 -15.99 41.10 -8.26
N GLY A 280 -14.87 40.94 -7.56
CA GLY A 280 -13.86 41.99 -7.36
C GLY A 280 -12.94 42.21 -8.56
N ALA A 281 -12.26 43.36 -8.54
CA ALA A 281 -11.13 43.63 -9.42
C ALA A 281 -9.89 42.85 -8.97
N ALA A 282 -8.88 42.75 -9.85
CA ALA A 282 -7.65 42.02 -9.53
C ALA A 282 -6.89 42.63 -8.33
N SER A 283 -7.01 43.95 -8.13
CA SER A 283 -6.49 44.67 -6.95
C SER A 283 -7.11 44.19 -5.64
N ASP A 284 -8.39 43.81 -5.65
CA ASP A 284 -9.11 43.33 -4.47
C ASP A 284 -8.56 41.97 -4.01
N ASN A 285 -7.98 41.21 -4.94
CA ASN A 285 -7.38 39.91 -4.71
C ASN A 285 -5.86 39.91 -4.96
N GLN A 286 -5.15 40.93 -4.46
CA GLN A 286 -3.70 40.88 -4.38
C GLN A 286 -3.25 39.80 -3.39
N ILE A 287 -2.36 38.90 -3.83
CA ILE A 287 -1.86 37.73 -3.09
C ILE A 287 -0.33 37.83 -3.00
N THR A 288 0.22 37.68 -1.80
CA THR A 288 1.65 37.60 -1.56
C THR A 288 2.20 36.29 -2.11
N ALA A 289 3.15 36.38 -3.02
CA ALA A 289 3.87 35.22 -3.51
C ALA A 289 4.78 34.63 -2.43
N SER A 290 4.71 33.31 -2.25
CA SER A 290 5.54 32.55 -1.32
C SER A 290 5.72 31.12 -1.84
N THR A 291 6.77 30.43 -1.41
CA THR A 291 6.92 28.98 -1.61
C THR A 291 5.82 28.17 -0.92
N ASP A 292 5.22 28.74 0.13
CA ASP A 292 4.12 28.15 0.88
C ASP A 292 2.73 28.55 0.35
N LEU A 293 2.69 29.14 -0.86
CA LEU A 293 1.43 29.54 -1.48
C LEU A 293 0.46 28.36 -1.56
N ALA A 294 -0.72 28.57 -1.02
CA ALA A 294 -1.80 27.59 -1.07
C ALA A 294 -3.16 28.25 -1.29
N PHE A 295 -4.09 27.50 -1.88
CA PHE A 295 -5.50 27.88 -1.96
C PHE A 295 -6.33 26.89 -1.16
N ARG A 296 -6.95 27.39 -0.09
CA ARG A 296 -7.92 26.66 0.72
C ARG A 296 -9.32 26.88 0.16
N VAL A 297 -9.90 25.82 -0.38
CA VAL A 297 -11.22 25.80 -1.02
C VAL A 297 -12.21 25.13 -0.08
N VAL A 298 -13.33 25.78 0.21
CA VAL A 298 -14.43 25.20 0.98
C VAL A 298 -15.55 24.84 0.02
N VAL A 299 -15.95 23.57 0.06
CA VAL A 299 -17.05 23.01 -0.74
C VAL A 299 -18.13 22.56 0.23
N SER A 300 -19.39 22.85 -0.07
CA SER A 300 -20.54 22.34 0.65
C SER A 300 -21.31 21.37 -0.22
N ASP A 301 -21.90 20.35 0.40
CA ASP A 301 -23.01 19.65 -0.19
C ASP A 301 -24.25 20.53 -0.03
N SER A 302 -24.84 20.95 -1.15
CA SER A 302 -26.04 21.78 -1.17
C SER A 302 -27.31 20.97 -1.45
N GLY A 303 -27.18 19.64 -1.50
CA GLY A 303 -28.27 18.71 -1.71
C GLY A 303 -28.83 18.11 -0.42
N ASP A 304 -29.72 17.14 -0.62
CA ASP A 304 -30.40 16.35 0.42
C ASP A 304 -29.73 14.98 0.65
N PHE A 305 -28.73 14.65 -0.17
CA PHE A 305 -28.06 13.35 -0.19
C PHE A 305 -26.58 13.52 0.03
N GLN A 306 -25.98 12.58 0.74
CA GLN A 306 -24.52 12.49 0.84
C GLN A 306 -23.92 12.24 -0.55
N GLU A 307 -22.92 13.05 -0.90
CA GLU A 307 -22.19 12.94 -2.15
C GLU A 307 -20.82 12.29 -1.98
N PHE A 308 -20.40 11.54 -3.00
CA PHE A 308 -19.16 10.79 -3.01
C PHE A 308 -18.22 11.25 -4.12
N ASN A 309 -16.92 11.17 -3.88
CA ASN A 309 -15.87 11.46 -4.87
C ASN A 309 -16.00 12.83 -5.56
N VAL A 310 -16.41 13.86 -4.82
CA VAL A 310 -16.63 15.21 -5.37
C VAL A 310 -15.28 15.80 -5.81
N GLY A 311 -15.09 15.94 -7.12
CA GLY A 311 -13.87 16.49 -7.70
C GLY A 311 -13.76 18.00 -7.49
N VAL A 312 -12.58 18.50 -7.18
CA VAL A 312 -12.28 19.93 -7.08
C VAL A 312 -11.05 20.23 -7.94
N THR A 313 -11.21 21.13 -8.90
CA THR A 313 -10.16 21.55 -9.82
C THR A 313 -9.84 23.02 -9.61
N LEU A 314 -8.55 23.33 -9.42
CA LEU A 314 -8.02 24.68 -9.40
C LEU A 314 -7.19 24.90 -10.67
N THR A 315 -7.51 25.96 -11.41
CA THR A 315 -6.82 26.34 -12.65
C THR A 315 -6.32 27.78 -12.54
N ILE A 316 -5.02 27.99 -12.73
CA ILE A 316 -4.41 29.32 -12.82
C ILE A 316 -4.03 29.58 -14.28
N GLN A 317 -4.57 30.63 -14.87
CA GLN A 317 -4.24 31.01 -16.24
C GLN A 317 -2.77 31.43 -16.34
N LYS A 318 -2.04 30.78 -17.25
CA LYS A 318 -0.62 31.03 -17.53
C LYS A 318 -0.35 30.68 -18.98
N SER A 319 0.48 31.48 -19.65
CA SER A 319 0.93 31.23 -21.02
C SER A 319 2.30 30.54 -21.00
N PRO A 320 2.55 29.52 -21.85
CA PRO A 320 1.66 28.96 -22.87
C PRO A 320 0.67 27.90 -22.34
N LYS A 321 0.85 27.41 -21.11
CA LYS A 321 0.01 26.37 -20.51
C LYS A 321 -0.49 26.78 -19.12
N PRO A 322 -1.78 26.61 -18.81
CA PRO A 322 -2.32 26.88 -17.48
C PRO A 322 -1.80 25.88 -16.45
N ILE A 323 -1.78 26.29 -15.19
CA ILE A 323 -1.49 25.42 -14.05
C ILE A 323 -2.80 24.78 -13.64
N VAL A 324 -2.90 23.45 -13.68
CA VAL A 324 -4.13 22.72 -13.32
C VAL A 324 -3.82 21.75 -12.19
N LEU A 325 -4.52 21.91 -11.07
CA LEU A 325 -4.41 21.04 -9.90
C LEU A 325 -5.78 20.41 -9.62
N ARG A 326 -5.79 19.13 -9.28
CA ARG A 326 -7.03 18.37 -9.01
C ARG A 326 -6.92 17.70 -7.64
N LYS A 327 -8.02 17.75 -6.89
CA LYS A 327 -8.21 17.02 -5.64
C LYS A 327 -9.64 16.46 -5.62
N LYS A 328 -9.91 15.54 -4.70
CA LYS A 328 -11.22 14.95 -4.50
C LYS A 328 -11.61 15.02 -3.02
N ILE A 329 -12.91 15.13 -2.78
CA ILE A 329 -13.53 14.94 -1.48
C ILE A 329 -14.22 13.58 -1.54
N ASP A 330 -13.75 12.60 -0.76
CA ASP A 330 -14.23 11.23 -0.86
C ASP A 330 -15.71 11.10 -0.49
N VAL A 331 -16.13 11.85 0.53
CA VAL A 331 -17.53 11.94 0.96
C VAL A 331 -17.82 13.29 1.56
N ILE A 332 -19.01 13.82 1.33
CA ILE A 332 -19.53 15.01 1.99
C ILE A 332 -21.01 14.75 2.31
N ASN A 333 -21.42 14.93 3.56
CA ASN A 333 -22.81 14.71 3.96
C ASN A 333 -23.68 15.89 3.53
N ALA A 334 -24.98 15.66 3.34
CA ALA A 334 -25.95 16.71 3.07
C ALA A 334 -25.83 17.89 4.05
N GLY A 335 -25.63 19.11 3.53
CA GLY A 335 -25.43 20.33 4.31
C GLY A 335 -24.06 20.48 5.00
N GLU A 336 -23.18 19.48 4.92
CA GLU A 336 -21.81 19.55 5.42
C GLU A 336 -20.94 20.40 4.48
N SER A 337 -19.96 21.10 5.06
CA SER A 337 -18.88 21.74 4.32
C SER A 337 -17.54 21.06 4.59
N LYS A 338 -16.81 20.72 3.54
CA LYS A 338 -15.44 20.19 3.61
C LYS A 338 -14.43 21.11 2.95
N THR A 339 -13.20 21.02 3.42
CA THR A 339 -12.10 21.88 2.98
C THR A 339 -11.06 21.08 2.20
N VAL A 340 -10.67 21.61 1.04
CA VAL A 340 -9.60 21.09 0.19
C VAL A 340 -8.52 22.14 0.04
N THR A 341 -7.27 21.80 0.34
CA THR A 341 -6.15 22.75 0.22
C THR A 341 -5.22 22.33 -0.92
N PHE A 342 -5.00 23.23 -1.88
CA PHE A 342 -4.03 23.07 -2.98
C PHE A 342 -2.72 23.73 -2.59
N THR A 343 -1.61 22.99 -2.67
CA THR A 343 -0.25 23.43 -2.33
C THR A 343 0.70 23.14 -3.51
N ASN A 344 1.99 23.49 -3.36
CA ASN A 344 3.04 23.24 -4.36
C ASN A 344 2.73 23.89 -5.73
N ILE A 345 2.41 25.18 -5.71
CA ILE A 345 1.93 25.92 -6.88
C ILE A 345 3.07 26.73 -7.51
N ASP A 346 3.46 26.40 -8.74
CA ASP A 346 4.52 27.11 -9.47
C ASP A 346 3.98 28.35 -10.21
N ILE A 347 4.00 29.49 -9.52
CA ILE A 347 3.57 30.79 -10.06
C ILE A 347 4.67 31.56 -10.82
N ASN A 348 5.80 30.92 -11.16
CA ASN A 348 6.89 31.60 -11.87
C ASN A 348 6.38 32.26 -13.16
N GLY A 349 6.74 33.53 -13.36
CA GLY A 349 6.32 34.32 -14.52
C GLY A 349 4.91 34.94 -14.43
N LEU A 350 4.24 34.87 -13.27
CA LEU A 350 2.92 35.48 -13.04
C LEU A 350 2.96 36.74 -12.13
N PHE A 351 4.15 37.20 -11.75
CA PHE A 351 4.32 38.31 -10.80
C PHE A 351 3.90 39.65 -11.40
N GLY A 352 3.12 40.43 -10.65
CA GLY A 352 2.68 41.78 -11.01
C GLY A 352 1.66 41.84 -12.16
N LEU A 353 1.30 40.70 -12.75
CA LEU A 353 0.36 40.62 -13.86
C LEU A 353 -1.02 40.18 -13.34
N PRO A 354 -2.11 40.87 -13.70
CA PRO A 354 -3.46 40.37 -13.48
C PRO A 354 -3.64 39.01 -14.19
N THR A 355 -4.02 37.99 -13.43
CA THR A 355 -4.35 36.66 -13.96
C THR A 355 -5.66 36.16 -13.35
N THR A 356 -6.19 35.06 -13.87
CA THR A 356 -7.43 34.44 -13.39
C THR A 356 -7.13 33.11 -12.73
N VAL A 357 -7.60 32.96 -11.50
CA VAL A 357 -7.70 31.68 -10.78
C VAL A 357 -9.14 31.21 -10.90
N LYS A 358 -9.36 30.08 -11.57
CA LYS A 358 -10.66 29.40 -11.65
C LYS A 358 -10.69 28.25 -10.68
N VAL A 359 -11.72 28.16 -9.86
CA VAL A 359 -12.01 26.99 -9.02
C VAL A 359 -13.33 26.40 -9.47
N ALA A 360 -13.35 25.10 -9.71
CA ALA A 360 -14.53 24.36 -10.13
C ALA A 360 -14.68 23.08 -9.32
N VAL A 361 -15.87 22.86 -8.79
CA VAL A 361 -16.33 21.62 -8.20
C VAL A 361 -17.01 20.82 -9.31
N GLU A 362 -16.60 19.58 -9.53
CA GLU A 362 -17.20 18.69 -10.51
C GLU A 362 -18.65 18.39 -10.10
N PRO A 363 -19.64 18.56 -10.98
CA PRO A 363 -21.02 18.26 -10.66
C PRO A 363 -21.18 16.82 -10.20
N VAL A 364 -21.97 16.62 -9.15
CA VAL A 364 -22.27 15.28 -8.61
C VAL A 364 -23.37 14.61 -9.44
N PRO A 365 -23.41 13.27 -9.53
CA PRO A 365 -24.42 12.58 -10.33
C PRO A 365 -25.85 12.94 -9.93
N GLY A 366 -26.65 13.42 -10.88
CA GLY A 366 -28.04 13.84 -10.64
C GLY A 366 -28.20 15.29 -10.19
N GLU A 367 -27.11 16.05 -10.05
CA GLU A 367 -27.15 17.48 -9.74
C GLU A 367 -27.76 18.28 -10.89
N LYS A 368 -28.77 19.08 -10.56
CA LYS A 368 -29.48 19.93 -11.53
C LYS A 368 -28.94 21.35 -11.56
N THR A 369 -28.51 21.86 -10.42
CA THR A 369 -28.02 23.23 -10.27
C THR A 369 -26.50 23.18 -10.22
N THR A 370 -25.83 23.60 -11.28
CA THR A 370 -24.35 23.59 -11.36
C THR A 370 -23.72 24.98 -11.40
N SER A 371 -24.56 26.03 -11.38
CA SER A 371 -24.13 27.43 -11.47
C SER A 371 -23.32 27.91 -10.26
N ASN A 372 -23.48 27.24 -9.12
CA ASN A 372 -22.80 27.50 -7.85
C ASN A 372 -21.53 26.66 -7.66
N ASN A 373 -21.14 25.87 -8.66
CA ASN A 373 -20.04 24.90 -8.52
C ASN A 373 -18.70 25.52 -8.92
N SER A 374 -18.70 26.68 -9.57
CA SER A 374 -17.46 27.31 -10.02
C SER A 374 -17.45 28.82 -9.84
N ALA A 375 -16.25 29.38 -9.67
CA ALA A 375 -16.02 30.81 -9.67
C ALA A 375 -14.65 31.13 -10.29
N ASP A 376 -14.61 32.27 -10.98
CA ASP A 376 -13.40 32.85 -11.54
C ASP A 376 -12.98 34.06 -10.69
N TYR A 377 -11.73 34.06 -10.24
CA TYR A 377 -11.16 35.11 -9.40
C TYR A 377 -10.05 35.82 -10.17
N LYS A 378 -10.21 37.11 -10.42
CA LYS A 378 -9.11 37.95 -10.95
C LYS A 378 -8.15 38.22 -9.81
N VAL A 379 -6.86 37.93 -9.96
CA VAL A 379 -5.84 38.05 -8.90
C VAL A 379 -4.58 38.71 -9.42
N ILE A 380 -3.76 39.25 -8.52
CA ILE A 380 -2.39 39.71 -8.80
C ILE A 380 -1.45 39.06 -7.78
N PHE A 381 -0.42 38.37 -8.26
CA PHE A 381 0.64 37.86 -7.38
C PHE A 381 1.70 38.96 -7.19
N SER A 382 1.88 39.44 -5.97
CA SER A 382 2.93 40.41 -5.64
C SER A 382 4.06 39.76 -4.86
N LEU A 383 5.29 40.14 -5.16
CA LEU A 383 6.43 39.86 -4.28
C LEU A 383 6.14 40.59 -2.96
N GLY A 384 6.10 39.87 -1.85
CA GLY A 384 5.91 40.47 -0.52
C GLY A 384 6.94 41.58 -0.30
N GLY A 385 6.48 42.70 0.27
CA GLY A 385 7.35 43.80 0.68
C GLY A 385 8.22 43.45 1.87
#